data_AF-A0A537GZI2-F1
#
_entry.id   AF-A0A537GZI2-F1
#
_cell.length_a   1.000
_cell.length_b   1.000
_cell.length_c   1.000
_cell.angle_alpha   90.00
_cell.angle_beta   90.00
_cell.angle_gamma   90.00
#
_symmetry.space_group_name_H-M   'P 1'
#
loop_
_entity.id
_entity.type
_entity.pdbx_description
1 polymer ?
#
loop_
_entity_poly.entity_id
_entity_poly.type
_entity_poly.pdbx_seq_one_letter_code
_entity_poly.pdbx_strand_id
1 'polypeptide(L)'
;MPLSAPASMEKEHQEIWQLLMGVQNLSGKTGSVAEKLVKDLKAHIDKEESLALPLLGILQDLVNGKLTNASARRASSLSLKFEKEYPGMLHGHKELYKVLERLKKVGAE
;
A
#
# COMPACT_ATOMS: atom_id res chain seq x y z
N MET A 1 -4.81 16.46 -14.78
CA MET A 1 -3.68 15.51 -14.61
C MET A 1 -4.22 14.09 -14.66
N PRO A 2 -3.40 13.07 -14.99
CA PRO A 2 -3.81 11.67 -14.80
C PRO A 2 -4.15 11.41 -13.33
N LEU A 3 -5.01 10.42 -13.08
CA LEU A 3 -5.26 9.92 -11.73
C LEU A 3 -3.96 9.26 -11.25
N SER A 4 -3.35 9.79 -10.21
CA SER A 4 -2.08 9.29 -9.67
C SER A 4 -2.04 9.43 -8.16
N ALA A 5 -1.23 8.62 -7.51
CA ALA A 5 -0.96 8.78 -6.08
C ALA A 5 -0.35 10.17 -5.80
N PRO A 6 -0.61 10.76 -4.61
CA PRO A 6 0.17 11.89 -4.13
C PRO A 6 1.64 11.53 -4.03
N ALA A 7 2.53 12.41 -4.50
CA ALA A 7 3.98 12.16 -4.50
C ALA A 7 4.56 11.90 -3.09
N SER A 8 3.95 12.49 -2.05
CA SER A 8 4.32 12.21 -0.66
C SER A 8 4.08 10.76 -0.27
N MET A 9 2.93 10.18 -0.67
CA MET A 9 2.59 8.79 -0.39
C MET A 9 3.53 7.83 -1.10
N GLU A 10 3.86 8.11 -2.37
CA GLU A 10 4.79 7.29 -3.15
C GLU A 10 6.18 7.27 -2.48
N LYS A 11 6.66 8.42 -2.01
CA LYS A 11 7.94 8.52 -1.32
C LYS A 11 7.95 7.74 0.00
N GLU A 12 6.92 7.91 0.83
CA GLU A 12 6.80 7.18 2.11
C GLU A 12 6.76 5.67 1.89
N HIS A 13 6.01 5.20 0.90
CA HIS A 13 5.95 3.78 0.54
C HIS A 13 7.31 3.25 0.09
N GLN A 14 8.05 4.01 -0.74
CA GLN A 14 9.40 3.64 -1.17
C GLN A 14 10.38 3.52 0.01
N GLU A 15 10.33 4.44 0.98
CA GLU A 15 11.19 4.42 2.18
C GLU A 15 10.90 3.18 3.05
N ILE A 16 9.62 2.88 3.28
CA ILE A 16 9.19 1.65 3.96
C ILE A 16 9.72 0.41 3.22
N TRP A 17 9.70 0.46 1.88
CA TRP A 17 10.19 -0.63 1.05
C TRP A 17 11.68 -0.87 1.15
N GLN A 18 12.48 0.19 1.13
CA GLN A 18 13.91 0.08 1.32
C GLN A 18 14.27 -0.50 2.69
N LEU A 19 13.56 -0.08 3.74
CA LEU A 19 13.75 -0.62 5.08
C LEU A 19 13.47 -2.13 5.12
N LEU A 20 12.33 -2.56 4.58
CA LEU A 20 11.92 -3.98 4.59
C LEU A 20 12.84 -4.86 3.73
N MET A 21 13.31 -4.34 2.60
CA MET A 21 14.36 -4.98 1.80
C MET A 21 15.64 -5.21 2.61
N GLY A 22 16.03 -4.25 3.45
CA GLY A 22 17.16 -4.40 4.37
C GLY A 22 16.97 -5.51 5.38
N VAL A 23 15.78 -5.60 6.00
CA VAL A 23 15.47 -6.60 7.04
C VAL A 23 15.41 -8.02 6.46
N GLN A 24 14.86 -8.23 5.25
CA GLN A 24 14.83 -9.57 4.66
C GLN A 24 16.22 -10.13 4.31
N ASN A 25 17.20 -9.25 4.08
CA ASN A 25 18.57 -9.65 3.79
C ASN A 25 19.38 -10.02 5.04
N LEU A 26 18.80 -9.92 6.24
CA LEU A 26 19.42 -10.42 7.46
C LEU A 26 19.52 -11.94 7.45
N SER A 27 20.51 -12.49 8.14
CA SER A 27 20.64 -13.94 8.31
C SER A 27 19.67 -14.48 9.38
N GLY A 28 19.49 -15.80 9.39
CA GLY A 28 18.73 -16.49 10.43
C GLY A 28 17.21 -16.31 10.33
N LYS A 29 16.53 -16.52 11.46
CA LYS A 29 15.05 -16.53 11.52
C LYS A 29 14.44 -15.18 11.14
N THR A 30 15.08 -14.07 11.52
CA THR A 30 14.61 -12.71 11.24
C THR A 30 14.50 -12.45 9.75
N GLY A 31 15.55 -12.74 8.98
CA GLY A 31 15.52 -12.60 7.51
C GLY A 31 14.45 -13.48 6.87
N SER A 32 14.36 -14.75 7.27
CA SER A 32 13.36 -15.69 6.73
C SER A 32 11.92 -15.26 7.01
N VAL A 33 11.63 -14.67 8.17
CA VAL A 33 10.30 -14.12 8.47
C VAL A 33 10.03 -12.84 7.67
N ALA A 34 11.04 -11.98 7.55
CA ALA A 34 10.94 -10.74 6.81
C ALA A 34 10.78 -10.96 5.30
N GLU A 35 11.39 -11.99 4.70
CA GLU A 35 11.17 -12.37 3.30
C GLU A 35 9.69 -12.66 3.03
N LYS A 36 9.04 -13.41 3.92
CA LYS A 36 7.59 -13.66 3.83
C LYS A 36 6.80 -12.35 3.95
N LEU A 37 7.18 -11.47 4.87
CA LEU A 37 6.55 -10.16 5.03
C LEU A 37 6.65 -9.33 3.74
N VAL A 38 7.82 -9.28 3.10
CA VAL A 38 8.02 -8.55 1.84
C VAL A 38 7.13 -9.13 0.73
N LYS A 39 7.03 -10.46 0.62
CA LYS A 39 6.15 -11.06 -0.39
C LYS A 39 4.68 -10.69 -0.19
N ASP A 40 4.18 -10.82 1.04
CA ASP A 40 2.78 -10.55 1.37
C ASP A 40 2.46 -9.05 1.27
N LEU A 41 3.40 -8.19 1.69
CA LEU A 41 3.23 -6.73 1.62
C LEU A 41 3.29 -6.19 0.20
N LYS A 42 4.10 -6.76 -0.71
CA LYS A 42 4.13 -6.33 -2.12
C LYS A 42 2.74 -6.40 -2.75
N ALA A 43 2.07 -7.53 -2.59
CA ALA A 43 0.74 -7.75 -3.17
C ALA A 43 -0.31 -6.79 -2.60
N HIS A 44 -0.18 -6.42 -1.32
CA HIS A 44 -1.07 -5.45 -0.67
C HIS A 44 -0.80 -4.02 -1.16
N ILE A 45 0.47 -3.58 -1.16
CA ILE A 45 0.88 -2.25 -1.62
C ILE A 45 0.50 -2.04 -3.09
N ASP A 46 0.68 -3.04 -3.96
CA ASP A 46 0.31 -2.93 -5.37
C ASP A 46 -1.18 -2.61 -5.57
N LYS A 47 -2.04 -3.14 -4.68
CA LYS A 47 -3.46 -2.81 -4.67
C LYS A 47 -3.71 -1.40 -4.14
N GLU A 48 -3.02 -0.97 -3.10
CA GLU A 48 -3.11 0.41 -2.59
C GLU A 48 -2.70 1.43 -3.65
N GLU A 49 -1.54 1.24 -4.28
CA GLU A 49 -0.99 2.13 -5.31
C GLU A 49 -1.87 2.21 -6.56
N SER A 50 -2.50 1.11 -6.95
CA SER A 50 -3.34 1.06 -8.16
C SER A 50 -4.80 1.45 -7.94
N LEU A 51 -5.35 1.25 -6.73
CA LEU A 51 -6.78 1.44 -6.46
C LEU A 51 -7.07 2.56 -5.46
N ALA A 52 -6.30 2.64 -4.37
CA ALA A 52 -6.61 3.51 -3.24
C ALA A 52 -5.96 4.90 -3.38
N LEU A 53 -4.63 4.94 -3.51
CA LEU A 53 -3.85 6.18 -3.52
C LEU A 53 -4.22 7.14 -4.66
N PRO A 54 -4.55 6.69 -5.88
CA PRO A 54 -4.96 7.58 -6.94
C PRO A 54 -6.24 8.37 -6.62
N LEU A 55 -7.10 7.84 -5.75
CA LEU A 55 -8.30 8.55 -5.28
C LEU A 55 -7.95 9.70 -4.32
N LEU A 56 -6.83 9.61 -3.59
CA LEU A 56 -6.34 10.72 -2.77
C LEU A 56 -5.76 11.84 -3.64
N GLY A 57 -5.16 11.49 -4.78
CA GLY A 57 -4.58 12.47 -5.71
C GLY A 57 -5.58 13.46 -6.31
N ILE A 58 -6.87 13.12 -6.33
CA ILE A 58 -7.91 14.03 -6.85
C ILE A 58 -8.40 15.07 -5.83
N LEU A 59 -8.08 14.92 -4.55
CA LEU A 59 -8.63 15.76 -3.48
C LEU A 59 -8.22 17.24 -3.65
N GLN A 60 -6.99 17.49 -4.08
CA GLN A 60 -6.51 18.85 -4.31
C GLN A 60 -7.30 19.55 -5.42
N ASP A 61 -7.49 18.88 -6.55
CA ASP A 61 -8.27 19.44 -7.67
C ASP A 61 -9.75 19.62 -7.29
N LEU A 62 -10.30 18.70 -6.49
CA LEU A 62 -11.67 18.78 -5.99
C LEU A 62 -11.88 20.02 -5.10
N VAL A 63 -11.03 20.23 -4.10
CA VAL A 63 -11.14 21.36 -3.16
C VAL A 63 -10.95 22.71 -3.87
N ASN A 64 -10.12 22.76 -4.92
CA ASN A 64 -9.89 23.99 -5.68
C ASN A 64 -10.91 24.23 -6.80
N GLY A 65 -11.94 23.39 -6.93
CA GLY A 65 -12.92 23.49 -8.03
C GLY A 65 -12.31 23.26 -9.42
N LYS A 66 -11.16 22.58 -9.49
CA LYS A 66 -10.40 22.29 -10.73
C LYS A 66 -10.62 20.87 -11.26
N LEU A 67 -11.41 20.06 -10.54
CA LEU A 67 -11.68 18.69 -10.94
C LEU A 67 -12.51 18.64 -12.23
N THR A 68 -11.95 18.05 -13.28
CA THR A 68 -12.66 17.88 -14.56
C THR A 68 -13.67 16.73 -14.49
N ASN A 69 -14.72 16.80 -15.30
CA ASN A 69 -15.69 15.70 -15.44
C ASN A 69 -15.04 14.37 -15.85
N ALA A 70 -14.00 14.43 -16.70
CA ALA A 70 -13.27 13.24 -17.12
C ALA A 70 -12.51 12.60 -15.94
N SER A 71 -11.82 13.40 -15.12
CA SER A 71 -11.15 12.95 -13.90
C SER A 71 -12.14 12.41 -12.87
N ALA A 72 -13.27 13.10 -12.67
CA ALA A 72 -14.33 12.67 -11.75
C ALA A 72 -14.92 11.30 -12.13
N ARG A 73 -15.20 11.07 -13.44
CA ARG A 73 -15.68 9.76 -13.92
C ARG A 73 -14.66 8.65 -13.72
N ARG A 74 -13.38 8.93 -13.97
CA ARG A 74 -12.30 7.95 -13.74
C ARG A 74 -12.16 7.63 -12.24
N ALA A 75 -12.17 8.64 -11.37
CA ALA A 75 -12.12 8.47 -9.92
C ALA A 75 -13.31 7.64 -9.41
N SER A 76 -14.53 7.95 -9.87
CA SER A 76 -15.74 7.20 -9.52
C SER A 76 -15.65 5.74 -9.94
N SER A 77 -15.19 5.45 -11.17
CA SER A 77 -14.99 4.08 -11.64
C SER A 77 -13.93 3.34 -10.81
N LEU A 78 -12.83 4.00 -10.46
CA LEU A 78 -11.78 3.40 -9.65
C LEU A 78 -12.26 3.14 -8.21
N SER A 79 -13.02 4.06 -7.63
CA SER A 79 -13.62 3.91 -6.30
C SER A 79 -14.54 2.68 -6.23
N LEU A 80 -15.35 2.41 -7.25
CA LEU A 80 -16.19 1.21 -7.30
C LEU A 80 -15.37 -0.08 -7.42
N LYS A 81 -14.20 -0.04 -8.07
CA LYS A 81 -13.28 -1.18 -8.09
C LYS A 81 -12.62 -1.38 -6.73
N PHE A 82 -12.20 -0.29 -6.09
CA PHE A 82 -11.58 -0.33 -4.78
C PHE A 82 -12.54 -0.86 -3.71
N GLU A 83 -13.81 -0.44 -3.74
CA GLU A 83 -14.86 -0.93 -2.83
C GLU A 83 -15.01 -2.46 -2.87
N LYS A 84 -14.97 -3.05 -4.06
CA LYS A 84 -15.02 -4.52 -4.23
C LYS A 84 -13.82 -5.23 -3.61
N GLU A 85 -12.68 -4.55 -3.52
CA GLU A 85 -11.46 -5.08 -2.93
C GLU A 85 -11.38 -4.88 -1.40
N TYR A 86 -12.30 -4.14 -0.78
CA TYR A 86 -12.27 -3.88 0.68
C TYR A 86 -12.11 -5.14 1.54
N PRO A 87 -12.83 -6.26 1.29
CA PRO A 87 -12.63 -7.49 2.04
C PRO A 87 -11.20 -8.05 1.87
N GLY A 88 -10.66 -7.96 0.66
CA GLY A 88 -9.30 -8.38 0.33
C GLY A 88 -8.23 -7.51 0.99
N MET A 89 -8.45 -6.20 1.04
CA MET A 89 -7.58 -5.25 1.74
C MET A 89 -7.55 -5.53 3.24
N LEU A 90 -8.73 -5.69 3.86
CA LEU A 90 -8.83 -6.04 5.28
C LEU A 90 -8.15 -7.38 5.58
N HIS A 91 -8.33 -8.37 4.71
CA HIS A 91 -7.62 -9.64 4.85
C HIS A 91 -6.09 -9.45 4.78
N GLY A 92 -5.61 -8.67 3.81
CA GLY A 92 -4.20 -8.31 3.69
C GLY A 92 -3.63 -7.70 4.99
N HIS A 93 -4.30 -6.69 5.56
CA HIS A 93 -3.87 -6.10 6.84
C HIS A 93 -3.81 -7.12 7.98
N LYS A 94 -4.77 -8.05 8.06
CA LYS A 94 -4.78 -9.10 9.09
C LYS A 94 -3.62 -10.08 8.92
N GLU A 95 -3.28 -10.46 7.70
CA GLU A 95 -2.13 -11.35 7.45
C GLU A 95 -0.81 -10.63 7.73
N LEU A 96 -0.67 -9.38 7.31
CA LEU A 96 0.49 -8.54 7.63
C LEU A 96 0.71 -8.43 9.15
N TYR A 97 -0.35 -8.19 9.91
CA TYR A 97 -0.27 -8.13 11.37
C TYR A 97 0.27 -9.43 11.97
N LYS A 98 -0.22 -10.59 11.52
CA LYS A 98 0.28 -11.90 12.00
C LYS A 98 1.77 -12.08 11.70
N VAL A 99 2.22 -11.67 10.51
CA VAL A 99 3.64 -11.79 10.12
C VAL A 99 4.51 -10.83 10.95
N LEU A 100 4.05 -9.60 11.19
CA LEU A 100 4.75 -8.63 12.04
C LEU A 100 4.87 -9.11 13.49
N GLU A 101 3.82 -9.70 14.06
CA GLU A 101 3.88 -10.32 15.40
C GLU A 101 4.91 -11.45 15.45
N ARG A 102 5.00 -12.25 14.38
CA ARG A 102 6.05 -13.27 14.26
C ARG A 102 7.44 -12.65 14.16
N LEU A 103 7.61 -11.59 13.37
CA LEU A 103 8.88 -10.87 13.20
C LEU A 103 9.35 -10.29 14.53
N LYS A 104 8.45 -9.66 15.29
CA LYS A 104 8.72 -9.14 16.64
C LYS A 104 9.22 -10.24 17.58
N LYS A 105 8.60 -11.41 17.56
CA LYS A 105 8.99 -12.53 18.42
C LYS A 105 10.40 -13.04 18.07
N VAL A 106 10.68 -13.28 16.79
CA VAL A 106 11.99 -13.82 16.38
C VAL A 106 13.12 -12.80 16.49
N GLY A 107 12.83 -11.51 16.38
CA GLY A 107 13.84 -10.44 16.53
C GLY A 107 14.21 -10.15 17.99
N ALA A 108 13.47 -10.71 18.95
CA ALA A 108 13.76 -10.63 20.38
C ALA A 108 14.52 -11.86 20.91
N GLU A 109 14.73 -12.88 20.07
CA GLU A 109 15.54 -14.08 20.33
C GLU A 109 16.99 -13.88 19.88
#